data_AF-A0A961TJD0-F1
#
_entry.id   AF-A0A961TJD0-F1
#
_cell.length_a   1.000
_cell.length_b   1.000
_cell.length_c   1.000
_cell.angle_alpha   90.00
_cell.angle_beta   90.00
_cell.angle_gamma   90.00
#
_symmetry.space_group_name_H-M   'P 1'
#
loop_
_entity.id
_entity.type
_entity.pdbx_description
1 polymer ?
#
loop_
_entity_poly.entity_id
_entity_poly.type
_entity_poly.pdbx_seq_one_letter_code
_entity_poly.pdbx_strand_id
1 'polypeptide(L)' 'KLSFKQKHALETLPKDMAKLETEITKLKTALADPDLYARNPAQFDTWAKALAERELSLSALEEQWLELELLREEVEG' A
#
# COMPACT_ATOMS: atom_id res chain seq x y z
N LYS A 1 -19.24 15.73 -12.47
CA LYS A 1 -17.91 16.37 -12.27
C LYS A 1 -17.38 16.04 -10.88
N LEU A 2 -16.15 15.53 -10.77
CA LEU A 2 -15.51 15.22 -9.48
C LEU A 2 -15.32 16.44 -8.58
N SER A 3 -15.38 16.24 -7.26
CA SER A 3 -15.02 17.24 -6.25
C SER A 3 -13.51 17.49 -6.21
N PHE A 4 -13.09 18.64 -5.66
CA PHE A 4 -11.67 18.96 -5.46
C PHE A 4 -10.94 17.89 -4.65
N LYS A 5 -11.57 17.36 -3.59
CA LYS A 5 -10.99 16.31 -2.75
C LYS A 5 -10.75 15.01 -3.53
N GLN A 6 -11.70 14.62 -4.39
CA GLN A 6 -11.59 13.41 -5.21
C GLN A 6 -10.50 13.54 -6.28
N LYS A 7 -10.41 14.70 -6.94
CA LYS A 7 -9.33 14.99 -7.89
C LYS A 7 -7.96 14.95 -7.22
N HIS A 8 -7.85 15.60 -6.06
CA HIS A 8 -6.62 15.57 -5.28
C HIS A 8 -6.25 14.14 -4.86
N ALA A 9 -7.22 13.33 -4.42
CA ALA A 9 -6.99 11.94 -4.07
C ALA A 9 -6.45 11.11 -5.26
N LEU A 10 -7.02 11.26 -6.46
CA LEU A 10 -6.50 10.59 -7.67
C LEU A 10 -5.04 10.96 -7.99
N GLU A 11 -4.61 12.18 -7.66
CA GLU A 11 -3.23 12.63 -7.86
C GLU A 11 -2.27 12.15 -6.76
N THR A 12 -2.76 11.95 -5.53
CA THR A 12 -1.93 11.58 -4.37
C THR A 12 -1.85 10.07 -4.15
N LEU A 13 -2.95 9.33 -4.35
CA LEU A 13 -3.02 7.89 -4.12
C LEU A 13 -1.90 7.11 -4.83
N PRO A 14 -1.56 7.38 -6.11
CA PRO A 14 -0.44 6.69 -6.77
C PRO A 14 0.91 6.87 -6.05
N LYS A 15 1.15 8.05 -5.45
CA LYS A 15 2.39 8.31 -4.70
C LYS A 15 2.40 7.57 -3.37
N ASP A 16 1.26 7.52 -2.70
CA ASP A 16 1.11 6.80 -1.43
C ASP A 16 1.25 5.28 -1.65
N MET A 17 0.68 4.75 -2.74
CA MET A 17 0.84 3.35 -3.15
C MET A 17 2.32 3.02 -3.46
N ALA A 18 3.02 3.83 -4.26
CA ALA A 18 4.44 3.61 -4.56
C ALA A 18 5.34 3.60 -3.31
N LYS A 19 4.99 4.42 -2.30
CA LYS A 19 5.68 4.42 -1.01
C LYS A 19 5.42 3.10 -0.25
N LEU A 20 4.17 2.64 -0.20
CA LEU A 20 3.82 1.35 0.41
C LEU A 20 4.52 0.18 -0.28
N GLU A 21 4.53 0.13 -1.62
CA GLU A 21 5.24 -0.90 -2.39
C GLU A 21 6.75 -0.95 -2.05
N THR A 22 7.37 0.22 -1.91
CA THR A 22 8.77 0.33 -1.49
C THR A 22 8.99 -0.23 -0.09
N GLU A 23 8.10 0.09 0.85
CA GLU A 23 8.17 -0.41 2.23
C GLU A 23 7.92 -1.93 2.31
N ILE A 24 6.93 -2.44 1.57
CA ILE A 24 6.64 -3.86 1.40
C ILE A 24 7.86 -4.60 0.86
N THR A 25 8.50 -4.07 -0.19
CA THR A 25 9.70 -4.69 -0.79
C THR A 25 10.85 -4.78 0.22
N LYS A 26 11.06 -3.73 1.01
CA LYS A 26 12.07 -3.73 2.08
C LYS A 26 11.76 -4.77 3.16
N LEU A 27 10.51 -4.85 3.61
CA LEU A 27 10.09 -5.83 4.61
C LEU A 27 10.21 -7.27 4.09
N LYS A 28 9.78 -7.54 2.85
CA LYS A 28 9.96 -8.84 2.18
C LYS A 28 11.42 -9.24 2.09
N THR A 29 12.29 -8.31 1.71
CA THR A 29 13.74 -8.53 1.64
C THR A 29 14.31 -8.86 3.02
N ALA A 30 13.90 -8.11 4.05
CA ALA A 30 14.37 -8.34 5.42
C ALA A 30 13.88 -9.67 6.00
N LEU A 31 12.62 -10.05 5.74
CA LEU A 31 12.02 -11.32 6.16
C LEU A 31 12.55 -12.52 5.37
N ALA A 32 13.14 -12.32 4.20
CA ALA A 32 13.78 -13.38 3.41
C ALA A 32 15.12 -13.86 3.99
N ASP A 33 15.67 -13.17 5.01
CA ASP A 33 16.85 -13.63 5.73
C ASP A 33 16.52 -14.90 6.55
N PRO A 34 17.07 -16.07 6.20
CA PRO A 34 16.73 -17.34 6.85
C PRO A 34 17.20 -17.41 8.31
N ASP A 35 18.19 -16.60 8.69
CA ASP A 35 18.75 -16.58 10.04
C ASP A 35 18.02 -15.58 10.94
N LEU A 36 17.18 -14.70 10.39
CA LEU A 36 16.51 -13.66 11.15
C LEU A 36 15.65 -14.23 12.28
N TYR A 37 14.86 -15.26 11.98
CA TYR A 37 13.99 -15.87 12.99
C TYR A 37 14.80 -16.51 14.13
N ALA A 38 15.91 -17.18 13.81
CA ALA A 38 16.78 -17.80 14.80
C ALA A 38 17.51 -16.76 15.66
N ARG A 39 17.94 -15.63 15.08
CA ARG A 39 18.66 -14.56 15.78
C ARG A 39 17.74 -13.66 16.58
N ASN A 40 16.57 -13.32 16.04
CA ASN A 40 15.64 -12.35 16.63
C ASN A 40 14.19 -12.62 16.20
N PRO A 41 13.50 -13.58 16.84
CA PRO A 41 12.13 -13.94 16.50
C PRO A 41 11.13 -12.79 16.74
N ALA A 42 11.36 -11.96 17.76
CA ALA A 42 10.51 -10.79 18.02
C ALA A 42 10.56 -9.76 16.89
N GLN A 43 11.74 -9.56 16.29
CA GLN A 43 11.90 -8.68 15.14
C GLN A 43 11.23 -9.26 13.89
N PHE A 44 11.34 -10.57 13.68
CA PHE A 44 10.65 -11.27 12.60
C PHE A 44 9.14 -11.09 12.73
N ASP A 45 8.56 -11.36 13.90
CA ASP A 45 7.11 -11.21 14.14
C ASP A 45 6.65 -9.76 13.92
N THR A 46 7.46 -8.80 14.34
CA THR A 46 7.17 -7.37 14.15
C THR A 46 7.15 -7.01 12.66
N TRP A 47 8.15 -7.46 11.89
CA TRP A 47 8.21 -7.17 10.45
C TRP A 47 7.14 -7.94 9.66
N ALA A 48 6.81 -9.17 10.06
CA ALA A 48 5.75 -9.95 9.43
C ALA A 48 4.38 -9.28 9.61
N LYS A 49 4.09 -8.78 10.81
CA LYS A 49 2.87 -7.99 11.08
C LYS A 49 2.85 -6.70 10.27
N ALA A 50 3.95 -5.95 10.28
CA ALA A 50 4.06 -4.72 9.50
C ALA A 50 3.88 -4.98 7.99
N LEU A 51 4.40 -6.10 7.47
CA LEU A 51 4.22 -6.49 6.08
C LEU A 51 2.74 -6.71 5.77
N ALA A 52 2.05 -7.51 6.57
CA ALA A 52 0.62 -7.78 6.38
C ALA A 52 -0.23 -6.51 6.45
N GLU A 53 0.06 -5.61 7.38
CA GLU A 53 -0.62 -4.31 7.50
C GLU A 53 -0.40 -3.43 6.26
N ARG A 54 0.81 -3.45 5.67
CA ARG A 54 1.12 -2.63 4.50
C ARG A 54 0.53 -3.21 3.22
N GLU A 55 0.50 -4.52 3.07
CA GLU A 55 -0.19 -5.17 1.95
C GLU A 55 -1.70 -4.90 2.01
N LEU A 56 -2.30 -4.96 3.20
CA LEU A 56 -3.72 -4.59 3.37
C LEU A 56 -3.95 -3.11 3.04
N SER A 57 -3.08 -2.22 3.51
CA SER A 57 -3.16 -0.79 3.22
C SER A 57 -3.03 -0.50 1.73
N LEU A 58 -2.10 -1.17 1.04
CA LEU A 58 -1.90 -1.02 -0.40
C LEU A 58 -3.17 -1.41 -1.16
N SER A 59 -3.74 -2.58 -0.87
CA SER A 59 -5.00 -3.05 -1.46
C SER A 59 -6.13 -2.05 -1.26
N ALA A 60 -6.26 -1.48 -0.06
CA ALA A 60 -7.30 -0.48 0.23
C ALA A 60 -7.12 0.82 -0.58
N LEU A 61 -5.87 1.27 -0.78
CA LEU A 61 -5.61 2.44 -1.62
C LEU A 61 -5.84 2.15 -3.12
N GLU A 62 -5.52 0.95 -3.57
CA GLU A 62 -5.79 0.49 -4.94
C GLU A 62 -7.29 0.45 -5.21
N GLU A 63 -8.08 -0.13 -4.30
CA GLU A 63 -9.54 -0.14 -4.36
C GLU A 63 -10.10 1.28 -4.39
N GLN A 64 -9.67 2.15 -3.48
CA GLN A 64 -10.10 3.55 -3.45
C GLN A 64 -9.75 4.28 -4.76
N TRP A 65 -8.57 4.02 -5.32
CA TRP A 65 -8.16 4.64 -6.58
C TRP A 65 -9.06 4.16 -7.73
N LEU A 66 -9.32 2.86 -7.83
CA LEU A 66 -10.22 2.28 -8.84
C LEU A 66 -11.64 2.83 -8.74
N GLU A 67 -12.20 2.94 -7.53
CA GLU A 67 -13.53 3.54 -7.31
C GLU A 67 -13.59 4.99 -7.80
N LEU A 68 -12.54 5.77 -7.54
CA LEU A 68 -12.45 7.16 -7.99
C LEU A 68 -12.25 7.29 -9.50
N GLU A 69 -11.51 6.37 -10.13
CA GLU A 69 -11.34 6.28 -11.57
C GLU A 69 -12.67 5.96 -12.27
N LEU A 70 -13.42 4.97 -11.77
CA LEU A 70 -14.75 4.64 -12.28
C LEU A 70 -15.71 5.82 -12.15
N LEU A 71 -15.71 6.49 -10.99
CA LEU A 71 -16.52 7.69 -10.82
C LEU A 71 -16.08 8.82 -11.76
N ARG A 72 -14.78 8.96 -12.05
CA ARG A 72 -14.30 9.94 -13.03
C ARG A 72 -14.85 9.64 -14.42
N GLU A 73 -14.76 8.39 -14.85
CA GLU A 73 -15.27 7.93 -16.14
C GLU A 73 -16.77 8.20 -16.27
N GLU A 74 -17.57 7.84 -15.26
CA GLU A 74 -19.03 8.05 -15.27
C GLU A 74 -19.42 9.53 -15.40
N VAL A 75 -18.65 10.43 -14.78
CA VAL A 75 -19.01 11.85 -14.73
C VAL A 75 -18.36 12.72 -15.82
N GLU A 76 -17.43 12.15 -16.59
CA GLU A 76 -16.72 12.82 -17.69
C GLU A 76 -17.00 12.19 -19.06
N GLY A 77 -17.52 10.96 -19.12
CA GLY A 77 -18.10 10.33 -20.31
C GLY A 77 -19.50 10.83 -20.63
#